data_AF-A0A7S3ABB2-F1
#
_entry.id   AF-A0A7S3ABB2-F1
#
_cell.length_a   1.000
_cell.length_b   1.000
_cell.length_c   1.000
_cell.angle_alpha   90.00
_cell.angle_beta   90.00
_cell.angle_gamma   90.00
#
_symmetry.space_group_name_H-M   'P 1'
#
loop_
_entity.id
_entity.type
_entity.pdbx_description
1 polymer ?
#
loop_
_entity_poly.entity_id
_entity_poly.type
_entity_poly.pdbx_seq_one_letter_code
_entity_poly.pdbx_strand_id
1 'polypeptide(L)'
;MSNDLRDKGIAIANEAVSADHAGQYQDALNKYTKAAEYLQTALKYEKNPITLKTLKEKILEYVTRAEVLKKGLEEQKNPPKKGAKGAAGGAAKDEEEEEEDDEEEEAPPLTEEQLKKAEEEMEEDLAKLVGMESVKVNMRKLCKQLSLDIKRRQEKMSTLDSIRHMMFTGNPGVGKTTVSRLVARLYKQLGVSSKETVVEVQKGDLVAGYVNQTSIKTAKKIKEARGGILFVDEAYQLTQALQRGQSDFSGEAIDEMMKVMNDSGRKATTFVFAGYKKEMDEFVQYNAGLESRIKYRFHFDDYSVKELVTIVNIKLKSKGYKMTPDASNNLHAIIEKGTNQELRSKYNGRLTDNLLQWASDEMNTRLSSNAKGEELITLDRADFEAAIKRFNTTKPPTKADPALLGGKQVERQLHDWKLDEYAPLFIRAGYRQPMDMVSLQGEKDIRALGVTKDADVRRCALLVQRLQQEHRQMSFEMDALFIDPDTADIKTWLEKRALQEFSKVFEKHRIDFEVLGDLTYEDIKEMGIHEVGPRRKIHRAIVQWRDERDAKKAETMMDRMNRAQPAQQEQVDLQPIAKRLLDLRQSVSGP
;
A
#
# COMPACT_ATOMS: atom_id res chain seq x y z
N MET A 1 16.10 -30.63 -16.66
CA MET A 1 17.26 -30.04 -15.95
C MET A 1 16.95 -28.65 -15.39
N SER A 2 16.31 -27.73 -16.14
CA SER A 2 15.95 -26.38 -15.63
C SER A 2 15.10 -26.41 -14.35
N ASN A 3 13.99 -27.16 -14.33
CA ASN A 3 13.09 -27.20 -13.16
C ASN A 3 13.76 -27.75 -11.89
N ASP A 4 14.53 -28.84 -11.99
CA ASP A 4 15.25 -29.42 -10.83
C ASP A 4 16.29 -28.45 -10.25
N LEU A 5 16.98 -27.65 -11.09
CA LEU A 5 17.90 -26.62 -10.63
C LEU A 5 17.19 -25.41 -10.01
N ARG A 6 16.02 -25.04 -10.56
CA ARG A 6 15.17 -23.96 -10.03
C ARG A 6 14.61 -24.33 -8.66
N ASP A 7 14.06 -25.53 -8.51
CA ASP A 7 13.47 -25.99 -7.25
C ASP A 7 14.54 -26.13 -6.17
N LYS A 8 15.74 -26.62 -6.52
CA LYS A 8 16.90 -26.62 -5.63
C LYS A 8 17.35 -25.21 -5.23
N GLY A 9 17.39 -24.27 -6.17
CA GLY A 9 17.73 -22.87 -5.89
C GLY A 9 16.73 -22.22 -4.93
N ILE A 10 15.44 -22.49 -5.11
CA ILE A 10 14.37 -21.97 -4.24
C ILE A 10 14.42 -22.61 -2.85
N ALA A 11 14.65 -23.92 -2.75
CA ALA A 11 14.78 -24.60 -1.47
C ALA A 11 15.94 -24.03 -0.64
N ILE A 12 17.12 -23.86 -1.27
CA ILE A 12 18.29 -23.27 -0.61
C ILE A 12 18.04 -21.80 -0.23
N ALA A 13 17.28 -21.04 -1.03
CA ALA A 13 16.89 -19.67 -0.68
C ALA A 13 15.99 -19.62 0.57
N ASN A 14 15.05 -20.55 0.71
CA ASN A 14 14.20 -20.64 1.90
C ASN A 14 15.01 -21.00 3.17
N GLU A 15 16.01 -21.87 3.03
CA GLU A 15 16.96 -22.13 4.10
C GLU A 15 17.83 -20.91 4.42
N ALA A 16 18.23 -20.13 3.40
CA ALA A 16 18.98 -18.89 3.59
C ALA A 16 18.19 -17.85 4.38
N VAL A 17 16.90 -17.68 4.08
CA VAL A 17 15.98 -16.81 4.82
C VAL A 17 15.86 -17.27 6.26
N SER A 18 15.70 -18.57 6.51
CA SER A 18 15.64 -19.11 7.87
C SER A 18 16.92 -18.83 8.67
N ALA A 19 18.09 -19.00 8.06
CA ALA A 19 19.39 -18.71 8.69
C ALA A 19 19.59 -17.20 8.95
N ASP A 20 19.12 -16.35 8.04
CA ASP A 20 19.17 -14.88 8.16
C ASP A 20 18.31 -14.38 9.34
N HIS A 21 17.10 -14.91 9.47
CA HIS A 21 16.20 -14.63 10.59
C HIS A 21 16.73 -15.17 11.93
N ALA A 22 17.48 -16.27 11.90
CA ALA A 22 18.11 -16.86 13.08
C ALA A 22 19.43 -16.16 13.49
N GLY A 23 19.83 -15.08 12.80
CA GLY A 23 21.07 -14.36 13.06
C GLY A 23 22.35 -15.09 12.64
N GLN A 24 22.23 -16.19 11.88
CA GLN A 24 23.35 -17.00 11.39
C GLN A 24 23.89 -16.42 10.07
N TYR A 25 24.37 -15.16 10.12
CA TYR A 25 24.64 -14.37 8.91
C TYR A 25 25.68 -14.95 7.96
N GLN A 26 26.71 -15.63 8.48
CA GLN A 26 27.72 -16.28 7.64
C GLN A 26 27.12 -17.48 6.87
N ASP A 27 26.22 -18.23 7.51
CA ASP A 27 25.54 -19.37 6.89
C ASP A 27 24.47 -18.89 5.90
N ALA A 28 23.73 -17.83 6.25
CA ALA A 28 22.79 -17.15 5.36
C ALA A 28 23.48 -16.61 4.09
N LEU A 29 24.62 -15.94 4.24
CA LEU A 29 25.44 -15.44 3.12
C LEU A 29 25.81 -16.56 2.15
N ASN A 30 26.30 -17.68 2.68
CA ASN A 30 26.70 -18.84 1.88
C ASN A 30 25.51 -19.44 1.13
N LYS A 31 24.36 -19.56 1.80
CA LYS A 31 23.13 -20.12 1.21
C LYS A 31 22.50 -19.20 0.17
N TYR A 32 22.43 -17.88 0.39
CA TYR A 32 21.94 -16.93 -0.62
C TYR A 32 22.81 -16.92 -1.87
N THR A 33 24.13 -16.95 -1.70
CA THR A 33 25.09 -17.02 -2.82
C THR A 33 24.87 -18.31 -3.62
N LYS A 34 24.77 -19.45 -2.94
CA LYS A 34 24.53 -20.76 -3.56
C LYS A 34 23.17 -20.85 -4.26
N ALA A 35 22.11 -20.31 -3.66
CA ALA A 35 20.78 -20.24 -4.27
C ALA A 35 20.81 -19.43 -5.58
N ALA A 36 21.47 -18.27 -5.57
CA ALA A 36 21.62 -17.42 -6.75
C ALA A 36 22.43 -18.11 -7.86
N GLU A 37 23.46 -18.91 -7.53
CA GLU A 37 24.21 -19.73 -8.51
C GLU A 37 23.36 -20.83 -9.16
N TYR A 38 22.53 -21.53 -8.37
CA TYR A 38 21.59 -22.52 -8.89
C TYR A 38 20.57 -21.89 -9.83
N LEU A 39 20.01 -20.74 -9.46
CA LEU A 39 19.07 -20.01 -10.30
C LEU A 39 19.74 -19.41 -11.55
N GLN A 40 20.99 -18.94 -11.45
CA GLN A 40 21.77 -18.48 -12.61
C GLN A 40 22.08 -19.62 -13.58
N THR A 41 22.33 -20.83 -13.07
CA THR A 41 22.52 -22.02 -13.90
C THR A 41 21.20 -22.46 -14.53
N ALA A 42 20.09 -22.42 -13.79
CA ALA A 42 18.75 -22.66 -14.31
C ALA A 42 18.40 -21.67 -15.45
N LEU A 43 18.81 -20.41 -15.31
CA LEU A 43 18.60 -19.36 -16.31
C LEU A 43 19.26 -19.67 -17.68
N LYS A 44 20.34 -20.46 -17.72
CA LYS A 44 20.95 -20.90 -18.99
C LYS A 44 20.09 -21.90 -19.76
N TYR A 45 19.19 -22.59 -19.07
CA TYR A 45 18.35 -23.64 -19.62
C TYR A 45 16.85 -23.28 -19.63
N GLU A 46 16.49 -22.11 -19.10
CA GLU A 46 15.11 -21.60 -19.07
C GLU A 46 14.80 -20.85 -20.37
N LYS A 47 13.73 -21.28 -21.05
CA LYS A 47 13.31 -20.70 -22.34
C LYS A 47 12.06 -19.83 -22.20
N ASN A 48 11.33 -19.93 -21.09
CA ASN A 48 10.11 -19.16 -20.86
C ASN A 48 10.44 -17.71 -20.44
N PRO A 49 10.00 -16.67 -21.19
CA PRO A 49 10.38 -15.27 -20.94
C PRO A 49 9.83 -14.69 -19.64
N ILE A 50 8.65 -15.12 -19.19
CA ILE A 50 8.08 -14.71 -17.90
C ILE A 50 8.91 -15.31 -16.78
N THR A 51 9.24 -16.60 -16.89
CA THR A 51 10.07 -17.30 -15.91
C THR A 51 11.50 -16.76 -15.90
N LEU A 52 12.06 -16.40 -17.05
CA LEU A 52 13.36 -15.73 -17.17
C LEU A 52 13.36 -14.37 -16.45
N LYS A 53 12.31 -13.56 -16.62
CA LYS A 53 12.17 -12.29 -15.92
C LYS A 53 12.10 -12.51 -14.40
N THR A 54 11.22 -13.39 -13.94
CA THR A 54 11.08 -13.72 -12.51
C THR A 54 12.36 -14.31 -11.93
N LEU A 55 13.09 -15.16 -12.67
CA LEU A 55 14.38 -15.70 -12.24
C LEU A 55 15.44 -14.60 -12.14
N LYS A 56 15.53 -13.69 -13.11
CA LYS A 56 16.47 -12.55 -13.06
C LYS A 56 16.21 -11.66 -11.84
N GLU A 57 14.94 -11.35 -11.57
CA GLU A 57 14.52 -10.57 -10.41
C GLU A 57 14.91 -11.27 -9.10
N LYS A 58 14.63 -12.57 -8.98
CA LYS A 58 15.02 -13.36 -7.79
C LYS A 58 16.52 -13.50 -7.60
N ILE A 59 17.29 -13.68 -8.68
CA ILE A 59 18.76 -13.72 -8.61
C ILE A 59 19.28 -12.37 -8.11
N LEU A 60 18.74 -11.25 -8.62
CA LEU A 60 19.14 -9.91 -8.20
C LEU A 60 18.84 -9.67 -6.72
N GLU A 61 17.68 -10.11 -6.25
CA GLU A 61 17.26 -10.03 -4.84
C GLU A 61 18.24 -10.78 -3.92
N TYR A 62 18.56 -12.05 -4.24
CA TYR A 62 19.44 -12.87 -3.42
C TYR A 62 20.89 -12.38 -3.44
N VAL A 63 21.39 -11.92 -4.59
CA VAL A 63 22.72 -11.31 -4.72
C VAL A 63 22.83 -10.04 -3.88
N THR A 64 21.80 -9.20 -3.93
CA THR A 64 21.80 -7.93 -3.17
C THR A 64 21.75 -8.19 -1.67
N ARG A 65 20.95 -9.17 -1.20
CA ARG A 65 20.94 -9.55 0.22
C ARG A 65 22.28 -10.15 0.66
N ALA A 66 22.89 -11.01 -0.16
CA ALA A 66 24.22 -11.57 0.12
C ALA A 66 25.30 -10.47 0.23
N GLU A 67 25.31 -9.46 -0.64
CA GLU A 67 26.25 -8.33 -0.55
C GLU A 67 26.09 -7.53 0.74
N VAL A 68 24.85 -7.28 1.19
CA VAL A 68 24.56 -6.61 2.45
C VAL A 68 25.08 -7.41 3.64
N LEU A 69 24.84 -8.72 3.67
CA LEU A 69 25.34 -9.61 4.73
C LEU A 69 26.87 -9.66 4.73
N LYS A 70 27.51 -9.72 3.56
CA LYS A 70 28.97 -9.69 3.41
C LYS A 70 29.55 -8.40 3.99
N LYS A 71 28.99 -7.24 3.64
CA LYS A 71 29.45 -5.94 4.14
C LYS A 71 29.36 -5.85 5.67
N GLY A 72 28.24 -6.30 6.25
CA GLY A 72 28.08 -6.36 7.71
C GLY A 72 29.09 -7.30 8.40
N LEU A 73 29.43 -8.43 7.78
CA LEU A 73 30.43 -9.37 8.29
C LEU A 73 31.88 -8.85 8.13
N GLU A 74 32.17 -8.07 7.09
CA GLU A 74 33.47 -7.41 6.88
C GLU A 74 33.69 -6.25 7.87
N GLU A 75 32.64 -5.47 8.16
CA GLU A 75 32.66 -4.40 9.16
C GLU A 75 32.83 -4.93 10.60
N GLN A 76 32.35 -6.15 10.90
CA GLN A 76 32.62 -6.85 12.16
C GLN A 76 34.06 -7.39 12.27
N LYS A 77 34.71 -7.74 11.15
CA LYS A 77 36.08 -8.29 11.13
C LYS A 77 37.19 -7.23 11.11
N ASN A 78 36.91 -6.03 10.59
CA ASN A 78 37.88 -4.93 10.52
C ASN A 78 37.21 -3.59 10.88
N PRO A 79 37.17 -3.20 12.16
CA PRO A 79 36.66 -1.90 12.55
C PRO A 79 37.60 -0.78 12.04
N PRO A 80 37.09 0.28 11.38
CA PRO A 80 37.93 1.29 10.77
C PRO A 80 38.63 2.18 11.82
N LYS A 81 39.95 2.34 11.68
CA LYS A 81 40.76 3.31 12.45
C LYS A 81 40.41 4.75 12.03
N LYS A 82 39.91 5.54 12.99
CA LYS A 82 39.59 6.97 12.81
C LYS A 82 40.81 7.80 12.38
N GLY A 83 40.68 8.57 11.30
CA GLY A 83 41.68 9.54 10.82
C GLY A 83 41.08 10.68 9.98
N ALA A 84 41.03 11.87 10.60
CA ALA A 84 40.89 13.26 10.13
C ALA A 84 40.45 13.67 8.69
N LYS A 85 39.32 14.42 8.66
CA LYS A 85 38.93 15.63 7.88
C LYS A 85 39.24 15.78 6.37
N GLY A 86 38.17 16.07 5.60
CA GLY A 86 38.22 16.84 4.33
C GLY A 86 36.93 16.85 3.49
N ALA A 87 36.12 17.90 3.64
CA ALA A 87 34.89 18.33 2.94
C ALA A 87 34.50 17.79 1.53
N ALA A 88 33.21 17.42 1.33
CA ALA A 88 32.22 18.10 0.47
C ALA A 88 30.94 17.25 0.21
N GLY A 89 29.75 17.81 0.51
CA GLY A 89 28.52 17.66 -0.30
C GLY A 89 27.59 16.43 -0.17
N GLY A 90 26.64 16.49 0.77
CA GLY A 90 25.20 16.22 0.54
C GLY A 90 24.68 14.78 0.44
N ALA A 91 24.21 14.22 1.56
CA ALA A 91 22.93 13.48 1.70
C ALA A 91 22.77 12.95 3.14
N ALA A 92 21.60 13.23 3.73
CA ALA A 92 20.96 12.70 4.93
C ALA A 92 21.83 11.96 5.97
N LYS A 93 22.11 12.66 7.07
CA LYS A 93 22.48 12.09 8.37
C LYS A 93 21.30 11.31 8.95
N ASP A 94 21.47 10.01 9.20
CA ASP A 94 20.79 9.33 10.30
C ASP A 94 21.86 9.07 11.36
N GLU A 95 21.79 9.83 12.45
CA GLU A 95 22.55 9.63 13.67
C GLU A 95 21.89 8.47 14.42
N GLU A 96 22.55 7.32 14.50
CA GLU A 96 22.23 6.30 15.50
C GLU A 96 22.73 6.83 16.85
N GLU A 97 21.83 7.46 17.61
CA GLU A 97 21.99 7.59 19.06
C GLU A 97 22.08 6.17 19.65
N GLU A 98 23.23 5.89 20.23
CA GLU A 98 23.48 4.75 21.11
C GLU A 98 22.36 4.69 22.16
N GLU A 99 21.77 3.51 22.36
CA GLU A 99 20.99 3.26 23.57
C GLU A 99 21.99 3.17 24.73
N GLU A 100 22.35 4.33 25.27
CA GLU A 100 22.72 4.44 26.67
C GLU A 100 21.47 4.06 27.47
N ASP A 101 21.52 2.89 28.12
CA ASP A 101 20.74 2.63 29.33
C ASP A 101 21.17 3.66 30.38
N ASP A 102 20.72 4.91 30.22
CA ASP A 102 20.75 5.90 31.29
C ASP A 102 19.91 5.30 32.42
N GLU A 103 20.55 4.95 33.53
CA GLU A 103 19.88 4.81 34.81
C GLU A 103 18.92 6.00 34.96
N GLU A 104 17.62 5.74 35.17
CA GLU A 104 16.62 6.78 35.36
C GLU A 104 16.99 7.63 36.58
N GLU A 105 17.79 8.68 36.39
CA GLU A 105 17.81 9.80 37.32
C GLU A 105 16.40 10.41 37.27
N GLU A 106 15.55 9.99 38.22
CA GLU A 106 14.27 10.64 38.47
C GLU A 106 14.54 12.14 38.63
N ALA A 107 14.19 12.91 37.59
CA ALA A 107 14.32 14.35 37.67
C ALA A 107 13.57 14.85 38.92
N PRO A 108 14.16 15.79 39.67
CA PRO A 108 13.59 16.24 40.92
C PRO A 108 12.14 16.68 40.72
N PRO A 109 11.24 16.37 41.68
CA PRO A 109 9.83 16.71 41.56
C PRO A 109 9.66 18.21 41.34
N LEU A 110 8.79 18.58 40.40
CA LEU A 110 8.50 19.98 40.06
C LEU A 110 8.14 20.78 41.30
N THR A 111 8.60 22.02 41.41
CA THR A 111 8.20 22.93 42.49
C THR A 111 6.73 23.35 42.36
N GLU A 112 6.12 23.83 43.45
CA GLU A 112 4.74 24.36 43.41
C GLU A 112 4.58 25.52 42.41
N GLU A 113 5.62 26.35 42.25
CA GLU A 113 5.62 27.46 41.29
C GLU A 113 5.62 26.95 39.84
N GLN A 114 6.41 25.92 39.54
CA GLN A 114 6.43 25.29 38.21
C GLN A 114 5.10 24.60 37.89
N LEU A 115 4.47 23.94 38.87
CA LEU A 115 3.14 23.36 38.75
C LEU A 115 2.10 24.42 38.41
N LYS A 116 2.07 25.53 39.17
CA LYS A 116 1.12 26.62 38.96
C LYS A 116 1.31 27.26 37.59
N LYS A 117 2.56 27.49 37.18
CA LYS A 117 2.88 28.02 35.85
C LYS A 117 2.39 27.10 34.73
N ALA A 118 2.57 25.78 34.86
CA ALA A 118 2.08 24.82 33.87
C ALA A 118 0.54 24.82 33.77
N GLU A 119 -0.16 24.97 34.90
CA GLU A 119 -1.63 25.10 34.92
C GLU A 119 -2.11 26.39 34.25
N GLU A 120 -1.44 27.52 34.50
CA GLU A 120 -1.74 28.82 33.89
C GLU A 120 -1.52 28.80 32.37
N GLU A 121 -0.37 28.31 31.90
CA GLU A 121 -0.06 28.19 30.47
C GLU A 121 -1.03 27.25 29.75
N MET A 122 -1.44 26.15 30.39
CA MET A 122 -2.43 25.23 29.86
C MET A 122 -3.79 25.91 29.67
N GLU A 123 -4.26 26.69 30.65
CA GLU A 123 -5.53 27.42 30.53
C GLU A 123 -5.47 28.49 29.44
N GLU A 124 -4.34 29.20 29.29
CA GLU A 124 -4.12 30.14 28.19
C GLU A 124 -4.21 29.46 26.82
N ASP A 125 -3.60 28.28 26.67
CA ASP A 125 -3.65 27.53 25.42
C ASP A 125 -5.05 26.95 25.15
N LEU A 126 -5.76 26.47 26.17
CA LEU A 126 -7.18 26.06 26.03
C LEU A 126 -8.08 27.23 25.65
N ALA A 127 -7.81 28.44 26.15
CA ALA A 127 -8.59 29.63 25.81
C ALA A 127 -8.45 30.03 24.33
N LYS A 128 -7.30 29.72 23.70
CA LYS A 128 -7.06 29.95 22.26
C LYS A 128 -7.82 28.98 21.36
N LEU A 129 -8.21 27.80 21.87
CA LEU A 129 -8.97 26.83 21.11
C LEU A 129 -10.44 27.28 20.99
N VAL A 130 -10.98 27.27 19.78
CA VAL A 130 -12.38 27.61 19.54
C VAL A 130 -13.26 26.39 19.84
N GLY A 131 -14.35 26.57 20.57
CA GLY A 131 -15.33 25.51 20.86
C GLY A 131 -14.82 24.36 21.73
N MET A 132 -15.26 23.13 21.43
CA MET A 132 -14.82 21.87 22.05
C MET A 132 -14.85 21.84 23.59
N GLU A 133 -15.90 22.42 24.20
CA GLU A 133 -15.97 22.60 25.66
C GLU A 133 -15.88 21.28 26.43
N SER A 134 -16.48 20.22 25.90
CA SER A 134 -16.39 18.86 26.45
C SER A 134 -14.93 18.39 26.58
N VAL A 135 -14.09 18.67 25.56
CA VAL A 135 -12.66 18.37 25.56
C VAL A 135 -11.92 19.25 26.56
N LYS A 136 -12.18 20.57 26.58
CA LYS A 136 -11.53 21.51 27.52
C LYS A 136 -11.78 21.13 28.97
N VAL A 137 -13.02 20.79 29.33
CA VAL A 137 -13.37 20.33 30.68
C VAL A 137 -12.59 19.07 31.05
N ASN A 138 -12.48 18.09 30.14
CA ASN A 138 -11.73 16.86 30.40
C ASN A 138 -10.21 17.11 30.45
N MET A 139 -9.68 18.08 29.71
CA MET A 139 -8.28 18.49 29.79
C MET A 139 -7.93 19.16 31.12
N ARG A 140 -8.80 20.05 31.62
CA ARG A 140 -8.64 20.62 32.96
C ARG A 140 -8.67 19.54 34.05
N LYS A 141 -9.55 18.53 33.91
CA LYS A 141 -9.58 17.38 34.83
C LYS A 141 -8.29 16.57 34.78
N LEU A 142 -7.77 16.29 33.58
CA LEU A 142 -6.51 15.56 33.39
C LEU A 142 -5.35 16.35 34.02
N CYS A 143 -5.23 17.64 33.72
CA CYS A 143 -4.19 18.50 34.28
C CYS A 143 -4.24 18.49 35.82
N LYS A 144 -5.41 18.73 36.41
CA LYS A 144 -5.60 18.66 37.87
C LYS A 144 -5.21 17.29 38.45
N GLN A 145 -5.56 16.20 37.78
CA GLN A 145 -5.18 14.86 38.22
C GLN A 145 -3.66 14.68 38.21
N LEU A 146 -2.98 15.11 37.15
CA LEU A 146 -1.53 15.05 37.03
C LEU A 146 -0.82 15.91 38.08
N SER A 147 -1.31 17.13 38.32
CA SER A 147 -0.80 18.01 39.37
C SER A 147 -0.92 17.36 40.76
N LEU A 148 -2.05 16.71 41.06
CA LEU A 148 -2.24 15.99 42.32
C LEU A 148 -1.34 14.75 42.43
N ASP A 149 -1.10 14.03 41.34
CA ASP A 149 -0.16 12.90 41.32
C ASP A 149 1.27 13.36 41.59
N ILE A 150 1.69 14.51 41.06
CA ILE A 150 3.00 15.11 41.38
C ILE A 150 3.09 15.45 42.87
N LYS A 151 2.05 16.07 43.44
CA LYS A 151 2.01 16.38 44.89
C LYS A 151 2.08 15.13 45.75
N ARG A 152 1.37 14.06 45.39
CA ARG A 152 1.46 12.77 46.08
C ARG A 152 2.89 12.22 46.07
N ARG A 153 3.59 12.28 44.92
CA ARG A 153 4.99 11.84 44.83
C ARG A 153 5.92 12.67 45.69
N GLN A 154 5.74 13.99 45.74
CA GLN A 154 6.50 14.88 46.63
C GLN A 154 6.33 14.50 48.11
N GLU A 155 5.11 14.13 48.50
CA GLU A 155 4.79 13.66 49.85
C GLU A 155 5.14 12.17 50.08
N LYS A 156 5.81 11.51 49.11
CA LYS A 156 6.18 10.09 49.14
C LYS A 156 4.97 9.15 49.30
N MET A 157 3.80 9.58 48.82
CA MET A 157 2.60 8.76 48.76
C MET A 157 2.55 7.98 47.45
N SER A 158 1.92 6.80 47.48
CA SER A 158 1.69 6.02 46.27
C SER A 158 0.72 6.74 45.33
N THR A 159 1.07 6.77 44.04
CA THR A 159 0.15 7.10 42.96
C THR A 159 -0.33 5.81 42.31
N LEU A 160 -1.57 5.78 41.84
CA LEU A 160 -1.96 4.74 40.90
C LEU A 160 -1.18 4.98 39.61
N ASP A 161 -0.30 4.06 39.23
CA ASP A 161 0.34 4.09 37.91
C ASP A 161 -0.76 4.00 36.86
N SER A 162 -1.07 5.17 36.29
CA SER A 162 -2.12 5.28 35.30
C SER A 162 -1.46 5.23 33.94
N ILE A 163 -1.69 4.12 33.24
CA ILE A 163 -1.59 4.06 31.78
C ILE A 163 -2.39 5.26 31.22
N ARG A 164 -1.73 6.12 30.44
CA ARG A 164 -2.30 7.41 29.98
C ARG A 164 -2.63 7.47 28.49
N HIS A 165 -2.81 6.31 27.86
CA HIS A 165 -3.21 6.27 26.46
C HIS A 165 -4.62 6.82 26.29
N MET A 166 -4.83 7.48 25.15
CA MET A 166 -6.03 8.24 24.86
C MET A 166 -6.69 7.79 23.56
N MET A 167 -7.99 8.03 23.48
CA MET A 167 -8.75 7.92 22.25
C MET A 167 -9.47 9.23 21.94
N PHE A 168 -9.25 9.76 20.75
CA PHE A 168 -9.87 10.99 20.25
C PHE A 168 -10.89 10.65 19.16
N THR A 169 -12.17 10.88 19.45
CA THR A 169 -13.27 10.60 18.52
C THR A 169 -13.88 11.89 18.00
N GLY A 170 -14.25 11.93 16.72
CA GLY A 170 -14.96 13.06 16.13
C GLY A 170 -14.70 13.18 14.63
N ASN A 171 -15.46 14.03 13.95
CA ASN A 171 -15.33 14.22 12.50
C ASN A 171 -13.97 14.85 12.12
N PRO A 172 -13.55 14.80 10.84
CA PRO A 172 -12.33 15.43 10.37
C PRO A 172 -12.40 16.95 10.57
N GLY A 173 -11.28 17.58 10.94
CA GLY A 173 -11.20 19.03 11.06
C GLY A 173 -11.74 19.63 12.36
N VAL A 174 -12.09 18.82 13.37
CA VAL A 174 -12.54 19.28 14.71
C VAL A 174 -11.39 19.59 15.69
N GLY A 175 -10.13 19.51 15.27
CA GLY A 175 -8.98 19.91 16.09
C GLY A 175 -8.26 18.80 16.88
N LYS A 176 -8.55 17.51 16.63
CA LYS A 176 -7.90 16.35 17.28
C LYS A 176 -6.37 16.46 17.36
N THR A 177 -5.72 16.70 16.21
CA THR A 177 -4.27 16.85 16.09
C THR A 177 -3.74 18.11 16.79
N THR A 178 -4.55 19.16 16.90
CA THR A 178 -4.14 20.37 17.62
C THR A 178 -4.11 20.11 19.13
N VAL A 179 -5.12 19.39 19.64
CA VAL A 179 -5.19 19.00 21.05
C VAL A 179 -4.13 17.97 21.41
N SER A 180 -3.72 17.05 20.52
CA SER A 180 -2.62 16.11 20.84
C SER A 180 -1.30 16.83 21.10
N ARG A 181 -1.00 17.90 20.36
CA ARG A 181 0.18 18.75 20.60
C ARG A 181 0.09 19.51 21.92
N LEU A 182 -1.10 19.97 22.30
CA LEU A 182 -1.34 20.56 23.62
C LEU A 182 -1.08 19.55 24.74
N VAL A 183 -1.56 18.31 24.59
CA VAL A 183 -1.32 17.23 25.54
C VAL A 183 0.18 16.94 25.67
N ALA A 184 0.92 16.86 24.56
CA ALA A 184 2.36 16.61 24.59
C ALA A 184 3.13 17.71 25.33
N ARG A 185 2.76 18.98 25.11
CA ARG A 185 3.32 20.12 25.84
C ARG A 185 3.03 20.03 27.34
N LEU A 186 1.76 19.81 27.70
CA LEU A 186 1.34 19.64 29.09
C LEU A 186 2.11 18.49 29.77
N TYR A 187 2.27 17.36 29.08
CA TYR A 187 2.95 16.19 29.60
C TYR A 187 4.44 16.45 29.85
N LYS A 188 5.11 17.15 28.94
CA LYS A 188 6.50 17.58 29.14
C LYS A 188 6.63 18.56 30.31
N GLN A 189 5.76 19.58 30.39
CA GLN A 189 5.78 20.59 31.44
C GLN A 189 5.55 20.00 32.83
N LEU A 190 4.64 19.03 32.94
CA LEU A 190 4.36 18.30 34.17
C LEU A 190 5.31 17.12 34.43
N GLY A 191 6.35 16.97 33.61
CA GLY A 191 7.36 15.91 33.77
C GLY A 191 6.80 14.49 33.58
N VAL A 192 5.62 14.34 32.98
CA VAL A 192 5.03 13.04 32.61
C VAL A 192 5.79 12.40 31.46
N SER A 193 6.24 13.22 30.51
CA SER A 193 6.99 12.83 29.33
C SER A 193 8.35 13.55 29.32
N SER A 194 9.33 12.97 28.64
CA SER A 194 10.66 13.57 28.46
C SER A 194 10.72 14.55 27.29
N LYS A 195 9.84 14.40 26.29
CA LYS A 195 9.75 15.22 25.07
C LYS A 195 8.32 15.73 24.86
N GLU A 196 8.15 16.84 24.13
CA GLU A 196 6.84 17.31 23.65
C GLU A 196 6.52 16.85 22.21
N THR A 197 7.27 15.86 21.73
CA THR A 197 7.15 15.37 20.36
C THR A 197 5.81 14.67 20.15
N VAL A 198 5.17 14.96 19.03
CA VAL A 198 4.02 14.20 18.50
C VAL A 198 4.43 13.63 17.16
N VAL A 199 4.51 12.29 17.07
CA VAL A 199 4.71 11.59 15.80
C VAL A 199 3.34 11.18 15.28
N GLU A 200 2.94 11.75 14.14
CA GLU A 200 1.67 11.44 13.49
C GLU A 200 1.87 10.31 12.48
N VAL A 201 1.03 9.28 12.55
CA VAL A 201 1.09 8.10 11.68
C VAL A 201 -0.31 7.70 11.22
N GLN A 202 -0.37 7.14 10.02
CA GLN A 202 -1.55 6.46 9.48
C GLN A 202 -1.24 4.98 9.22
N LYS A 203 -2.25 4.20 8.81
CA LYS A 203 -2.07 2.78 8.45
C LYS A 203 -0.90 2.56 7.48
N GLY A 204 -0.75 3.41 6.47
CA GLY A 204 0.31 3.30 5.47
C GLY A 204 1.73 3.49 6.03
N ASP A 205 1.86 4.17 7.17
CA ASP A 205 3.14 4.39 7.85
C ASP A 205 3.52 3.25 8.78
N LEU A 206 2.55 2.40 9.13
CA LEU A 206 2.72 1.31 10.10
C LEU A 206 2.79 -0.05 9.41
N VAL A 207 1.93 -0.29 8.43
CA VAL A 207 1.77 -1.58 7.76
C VAL A 207 2.64 -1.64 6.49
N ALA A 208 3.33 -2.76 6.29
CA ALA A 208 4.12 -3.06 5.09
C ALA A 208 3.38 -4.06 4.18
N GLY A 209 3.79 -4.16 2.92
CA GLY A 209 3.20 -5.08 1.94
C GLY A 209 3.68 -6.54 2.05
N TYR A 210 4.66 -6.81 2.92
CA TYR A 210 5.34 -8.10 3.05
C TYR A 210 5.37 -8.56 4.52
N VAL A 211 5.38 -9.88 4.72
CA VAL A 211 5.38 -10.55 6.04
C VAL A 211 6.58 -10.07 6.88
N ASN A 212 6.40 -9.90 8.20
CA ASN A 212 7.43 -9.52 9.20
C ASN A 212 8.04 -8.11 9.06
N GLN A 213 7.69 -7.32 8.04
CA GLN A 213 8.16 -5.94 7.92
C GLN A 213 7.31 -4.94 8.71
N THR A 214 6.04 -5.28 8.99
CA THR A 214 5.11 -4.40 9.70
C THR A 214 5.53 -4.15 11.14
N SER A 215 5.98 -5.19 11.86
CA SER A 215 6.51 -5.03 13.22
C SER A 215 7.72 -4.11 13.26
N ILE A 216 8.68 -4.26 12.35
CA ILE A 216 9.88 -3.39 12.27
C ILE A 216 9.49 -1.94 11.98
N LYS A 217 8.59 -1.74 11.01
CA LYS A 217 8.12 -0.42 10.61
C LYS A 217 7.35 0.27 11.74
N THR A 218 6.49 -0.46 12.44
CA THR A 218 5.75 0.03 13.60
C THR A 218 6.68 0.35 14.77
N ALA A 219 7.61 -0.55 15.09
CA ALA A 219 8.61 -0.34 16.14
C ALA A 219 9.49 0.90 15.88
N LYS A 220 9.86 1.16 14.62
CA LYS A 220 10.58 2.38 14.24
C LYS A 220 9.76 3.64 14.59
N LYS A 221 8.47 3.66 14.26
CA LYS A 221 7.57 4.79 14.62
C LYS A 221 7.35 4.94 16.11
N ILE A 222 7.29 3.83 16.85
CA ILE A 222 7.25 3.86 18.32
C ILE A 222 8.54 4.45 18.89
N LYS A 223 9.71 4.07 18.36
CA LYS A 223 11.02 4.61 18.75
C LYS A 223 11.13 6.10 18.46
N GLU A 224 10.67 6.56 17.29
CA GLU A 224 10.59 7.98 16.94
C GLU A 224 9.73 8.77 17.96
N ALA A 225 8.68 8.15 18.51
CA ALA A 225 7.77 8.74 19.48
C ALA A 225 8.19 8.57 20.95
N ARG A 226 9.33 7.89 21.22
CA ARG A 226 9.79 7.55 22.58
C ARG A 226 9.90 8.81 23.44
N GLY A 227 9.27 8.77 24.61
CA GLY A 227 9.21 9.89 25.53
C GLY A 227 8.25 11.02 25.14
N GLY A 228 7.42 10.83 24.10
CA GLY A 228 6.40 11.77 23.64
C GLY A 228 5.08 11.07 23.33
N ILE A 229 4.41 11.50 22.25
CA ILE A 229 3.13 10.95 21.79
C ILE A 229 3.27 10.30 20.41
N LEU A 230 2.72 9.09 20.25
CA LEU A 230 2.41 8.51 18.95
C LEU A 230 0.93 8.71 18.65
N PHE A 231 0.62 9.58 17.69
CA PHE A 231 -0.74 9.90 17.26
C PHE A 231 -1.11 9.06 16.04
N VAL A 232 -2.00 8.08 16.22
CA VAL A 232 -2.45 7.16 15.18
C VAL A 232 -3.77 7.67 14.60
N ASP A 233 -3.73 8.32 13.44
CA ASP A 233 -4.92 8.84 12.77
C ASP A 233 -5.66 7.74 12.00
N GLU A 234 -6.99 7.81 12.01
CA GLU A 234 -7.90 6.79 11.49
C GLU A 234 -7.52 5.36 11.94
N ALA A 235 -7.23 5.18 13.24
CA ALA A 235 -6.71 3.92 13.80
C ALA A 235 -7.58 2.68 13.52
N TYR A 236 -8.90 2.86 13.40
CA TYR A 236 -9.84 1.80 13.03
C TYR A 236 -9.54 1.13 11.68
N GLN A 237 -8.76 1.78 10.79
CA GLN A 237 -8.34 1.16 9.54
C GLN A 237 -7.46 -0.08 9.75
N LEU A 238 -6.77 -0.17 10.89
CA LEU A 238 -5.96 -1.33 11.25
C LEU A 238 -6.82 -2.56 11.58
N THR A 239 -8.04 -2.38 12.08
CA THR A 239 -8.94 -3.49 12.42
C THR A 239 -9.93 -3.83 11.30
N GLN A 240 -10.38 -2.84 10.52
CA GLN A 240 -11.32 -3.06 9.41
C GLN A 240 -10.77 -3.96 8.29
N ALA A 241 -9.45 -3.95 8.05
CA ALA A 241 -8.86 -4.79 7.01
C ALA A 241 -8.96 -6.29 7.34
N LEU A 242 -8.79 -6.62 8.62
CA LEU A 242 -8.90 -7.98 9.15
C LEU A 242 -10.33 -8.51 9.04
N GLN A 243 -11.33 -7.65 9.26
CA GLN A 243 -12.75 -8.02 9.15
C GLN A 243 -13.22 -8.26 7.70
N ARG A 244 -12.55 -7.68 6.70
CA ARG A 244 -12.92 -7.83 5.28
C ARG A 244 -12.23 -9.02 4.59
N GLY A 245 -11.52 -9.87 5.34
CA GLY A 245 -10.78 -11.01 4.79
C GLY A 245 -9.61 -10.60 3.86
N GLN A 246 -9.15 -9.34 3.96
CA GLN A 246 -7.96 -8.90 3.27
C GLN A 246 -6.74 -9.39 4.04
N SER A 247 -5.84 -10.13 3.38
CA SER A 247 -4.60 -10.65 3.97
C SER A 247 -3.58 -9.52 4.10
N ASP A 248 -3.82 -8.56 4.99
CA ASP A 248 -2.80 -7.59 5.38
C ASP A 248 -2.31 -7.82 6.81
N PHE A 249 -1.14 -7.26 7.09
CA PHE A 249 -0.42 -7.44 8.35
C PHE A 249 -0.84 -6.41 9.41
N SER A 250 -2.04 -5.84 9.33
CA SER A 250 -2.48 -4.78 10.25
C SER A 250 -2.56 -5.24 11.71
N GLY A 251 -2.81 -6.53 11.96
CA GLY A 251 -2.78 -7.12 13.29
C GLY A 251 -1.39 -7.05 13.95
N GLU A 252 -0.32 -7.28 13.17
CA GLU A 252 1.07 -7.21 13.67
C GLU A 252 1.40 -5.81 14.19
N ALA A 253 0.90 -4.76 13.55
CA ALA A 253 1.10 -3.38 14.00
C ALA A 253 0.42 -3.13 15.36
N ILE A 254 -0.81 -3.63 15.55
CA ILE A 254 -1.53 -3.50 16.82
C ILE A 254 -0.79 -4.26 17.93
N ASP A 255 -0.35 -5.49 17.64
CA ASP A 255 0.40 -6.31 18.60
C ASP A 255 1.71 -5.64 19.02
N GLU A 256 2.44 -5.04 18.06
CA GLU A 256 3.68 -4.31 18.36
C GLU A 256 3.44 -3.08 19.26
N MET A 257 2.36 -2.33 19.04
CA MET A 257 1.99 -1.24 19.95
C MET A 257 1.65 -1.77 21.34
N MET A 258 0.85 -2.83 21.44
CA MET A 258 0.42 -3.39 22.72
C MET A 258 1.58 -3.88 23.59
N LYS A 259 2.69 -4.35 22.99
CA LYS A 259 3.89 -4.77 23.72
C LYS A 259 4.47 -3.67 24.61
N VAL A 260 4.45 -2.42 24.13
CA VAL A 260 5.05 -1.26 24.81
C VAL A 260 4.04 -0.37 25.54
N MET A 261 2.73 -0.61 25.37
CA MET A 261 1.68 0.17 26.06
C MET A 261 1.64 -0.05 27.59
N ASN A 262 2.40 -1.02 28.11
CA ASN A 262 2.58 -1.22 29.54
C ASN A 262 3.83 -0.52 30.08
N ASP A 263 4.66 0.05 29.21
CA ASP A 263 5.88 0.75 29.62
C ASP A 263 5.49 1.96 30.47
N SER A 264 6.23 2.14 31.57
CA SER A 264 6.08 3.24 32.50
C SER A 264 7.30 4.16 32.44
N GLY A 265 7.25 5.28 33.16
CA GLY A 265 8.33 6.26 33.18
C GLY A 265 8.23 7.33 32.09
N ARG A 266 9.18 8.27 32.11
CA ARG A 266 9.14 9.48 31.27
C ARG A 266 9.58 9.25 29.83
N LYS A 267 10.29 8.16 29.57
CA LYS A 267 10.69 7.71 28.24
C LYS A 267 9.60 6.82 27.58
N ALA A 268 8.54 6.44 28.29
CA ALA A 268 7.43 5.68 27.72
C ALA A 268 6.63 6.49 26.69
N THR A 269 6.17 5.80 25.65
CA THR A 269 5.37 6.41 24.57
C THR A 269 3.90 6.48 24.96
N THR A 270 3.30 7.68 24.88
CA THR A 270 1.84 7.83 25.03
C THR A 270 1.15 7.66 23.68
N PHE A 271 0.31 6.63 23.54
CA PHE A 271 -0.52 6.45 22.35
C PHE A 271 -1.78 7.31 22.39
N VAL A 272 -2.07 8.00 21.29
CA VAL A 272 -3.34 8.69 21.05
C VAL A 272 -3.96 8.13 19.76
N PHE A 273 -5.04 7.37 19.90
CA PHE A 273 -5.76 6.78 18.76
C PHE A 273 -6.90 7.69 18.33
N ALA A 274 -6.94 8.09 17.06
CA ALA A 274 -7.94 9.02 16.54
C ALA A 274 -8.80 8.41 15.42
N GLY A 275 -10.06 8.83 15.35
CA GLY A 275 -10.96 8.41 14.28
C GLY A 275 -12.41 8.86 14.47
N TYR A 276 -13.29 8.31 13.63
CA TYR A 276 -14.73 8.50 13.75
C TYR A 276 -15.28 7.70 14.94
N LYS A 277 -16.28 8.25 15.63
CA LYS A 277 -16.77 7.72 16.91
C LYS A 277 -17.16 6.24 16.82
N LYS A 278 -18.01 5.89 15.87
CA LYS A 278 -18.55 4.52 15.74
C LYS A 278 -17.44 3.52 15.42
N GLU A 279 -16.57 3.85 14.49
CA GLU A 279 -15.47 3.03 14.04
C GLU A 279 -14.40 2.86 15.13
N MET A 280 -14.21 3.89 15.96
CA MET A 280 -13.30 3.81 17.11
C MET A 280 -13.87 2.99 18.26
N ASP A 281 -15.19 2.99 18.46
CA ASP A 281 -15.84 2.09 19.42
C ASP A 281 -15.61 0.61 19.01
N GLU A 282 -15.73 0.31 17.70
CA GLU A 282 -15.39 -1.01 17.14
C GLU A 282 -13.89 -1.33 17.25
N PHE A 283 -13.00 -0.36 17.00
CA PHE A 283 -11.55 -0.52 17.14
C PHE A 283 -11.15 -0.94 18.55
N VAL A 284 -11.72 -0.31 19.58
CA VAL A 284 -11.33 -0.65 20.96
C VAL A 284 -11.87 -2.00 21.41
N GLN A 285 -13.03 -2.41 20.88
CA GLN A 285 -13.61 -3.74 21.13
C GLN A 285 -12.88 -4.88 20.41
N TYR A 286 -11.99 -4.56 19.47
CA TYR A 286 -11.22 -5.57 18.73
C TYR A 286 -10.39 -6.47 19.66
N ASN A 287 -9.79 -5.90 20.71
CA ASN A 287 -8.99 -6.63 21.68
C ASN A 287 -9.14 -6.01 23.07
N ALA A 288 -9.50 -6.83 24.06
CA ALA A 288 -9.63 -6.41 25.47
C ALA A 288 -8.34 -5.76 26.03
N GLY A 289 -7.17 -6.09 25.44
CA GLY A 289 -5.88 -5.46 25.73
C GLY A 289 -5.84 -3.98 25.38
N LEU A 290 -6.48 -3.54 24.29
CA LEU A 290 -6.60 -2.11 23.93
C LEU A 290 -7.58 -1.40 24.87
N GLU A 291 -8.75 -2.02 25.11
CA GLU A 291 -9.80 -1.43 25.96
C GLU A 291 -9.31 -1.14 27.38
N SER A 292 -8.58 -2.09 27.98
CA SER A 292 -8.05 -1.95 29.35
C SER A 292 -6.98 -0.85 29.49
N ARG A 293 -6.27 -0.54 28.41
CA ARG A 293 -5.14 0.41 28.41
C ARG A 293 -5.55 1.83 27.97
N ILE A 294 -6.58 1.97 27.15
CA ILE A 294 -7.09 3.26 26.67
C ILE A 294 -8.14 3.79 27.66
N LYS A 295 -7.67 4.49 28.70
CA LYS A 295 -8.54 5.00 29.78
C LYS A 295 -9.17 6.36 29.49
N TYR A 296 -8.50 7.21 28.73
CA TYR A 296 -8.99 8.56 28.44
C TYR A 296 -9.67 8.62 27.08
N ARG A 297 -10.94 9.03 27.06
CA ARG A 297 -11.73 9.15 25.83
C ARG A 297 -12.23 10.58 25.68
N PHE A 298 -11.83 11.23 24.60
CA PHE A 298 -12.22 12.59 24.26
C PHE A 298 -13.11 12.56 23.02
N HIS A 299 -14.30 13.13 23.14
CA HIS A 299 -15.19 13.35 22.01
C HIS A 299 -15.10 14.81 21.58
N PHE A 300 -14.85 15.02 20.29
CA PHE A 300 -14.75 16.33 19.68
C PHE A 300 -16.01 16.57 18.88
N ASP A 301 -16.82 17.51 19.38
CA ASP A 301 -18.06 17.92 18.75
C ASP A 301 -17.79 18.73 17.47
N ASP A 302 -18.77 18.72 16.56
CA ASP A 302 -18.72 19.54 15.36
C ASP A 302 -18.82 21.03 15.71
N TYR A 303 -18.18 21.88 14.91
CA TYR A 303 -18.25 23.33 15.10
C TYR A 303 -19.61 23.87 14.68
N SER A 304 -20.18 24.72 15.54
CA SER A 304 -21.28 25.61 15.20
C SER A 304 -20.84 26.67 14.18
N VAL A 305 -21.82 27.30 13.51
CA VAL A 305 -21.54 28.39 12.55
C VAL A 305 -20.77 29.52 13.21
N LYS A 306 -21.10 29.88 14.46
CA LYS A 306 -20.40 30.92 15.22
C LYS A 306 -18.92 30.56 15.44
N GLU A 307 -18.63 29.31 15.78
CA GLU A 307 -17.25 28.83 15.94
C GLU A 307 -16.51 28.80 14.61
N LEU A 308 -17.15 28.38 13.51
CA LEU A 308 -16.57 28.43 12.17
C LEU A 308 -16.20 29.86 11.75
N VAL A 309 -17.07 30.84 12.02
CA VAL A 309 -16.78 32.28 11.79
C VAL A 309 -15.57 32.73 12.59
N THR A 310 -15.48 32.36 13.87
CA THR A 310 -14.33 32.67 14.72
C THR A 310 -13.05 32.05 14.16
N ILE A 311 -13.09 30.80 13.70
CA ILE A 311 -11.94 30.11 13.08
C ILE A 311 -11.52 30.83 11.79
N VAL A 312 -12.46 31.25 10.94
CA VAL A 312 -12.18 32.04 9.74
C VAL A 312 -11.45 33.34 10.09
N ASN A 313 -11.95 34.08 11.08
CA ASN A 313 -11.32 35.32 11.56
C ASN A 313 -9.89 35.10 12.06
N ILE A 314 -9.66 34.06 12.87
CA ILE A 314 -8.33 33.70 13.38
C ILE A 314 -7.37 33.38 12.23
N LYS A 315 -7.81 32.57 11.26
CA LYS A 315 -7.00 32.16 10.11
C LYS A 315 -6.69 33.30 9.15
N LEU A 316 -7.63 34.22 8.92
CA LEU A 316 -7.39 35.41 8.13
C LEU A 316 -6.33 36.30 8.77
N LYS A 317 -6.50 36.58 10.06
CA LYS A 317 -5.56 37.41 10.83
C LYS A 317 -4.16 36.80 10.86
N SER A 318 -4.04 35.48 11.05
CA SER A 318 -2.72 34.82 11.06
C SER A 318 -2.02 34.84 9.69
N LYS A 319 -2.79 34.87 8.59
CA LYS A 319 -2.27 35.02 7.22
C LYS A 319 -2.08 36.47 6.78
N GLY A 320 -2.44 37.46 7.61
CA GLY A 320 -2.36 38.88 7.28
C GLY A 320 -3.46 39.39 6.33
N TYR A 321 -4.50 38.60 6.07
CA TYR A 321 -5.64 39.02 5.25
C TYR A 321 -6.65 39.81 6.08
N LYS A 322 -7.39 40.68 5.40
CA LYS A 322 -8.47 41.50 5.95
C LYS A 322 -9.79 41.16 5.26
N MET A 323 -10.88 41.48 5.94
CA MET A 323 -12.22 41.49 5.36
C MET A 323 -12.74 42.90 5.30
N THR A 324 -13.51 43.20 4.26
CA THR A 324 -14.35 44.40 4.26
C THR A 324 -15.35 44.35 5.42
N PRO A 325 -15.78 45.50 5.97
CA PRO A 325 -16.80 45.54 7.02
C PRO A 325 -18.09 44.82 6.64
N ASP A 326 -18.51 44.92 5.38
CA ASP A 326 -19.68 44.22 4.85
C ASP A 326 -19.50 42.70 4.87
N ALA A 327 -18.34 42.19 4.43
CA ALA A 327 -18.03 40.76 4.50
C ALA A 327 -18.03 40.25 5.95
N SER A 328 -17.35 40.98 6.85
CA SER A 328 -17.25 40.60 8.27
C SER A 328 -18.63 40.53 8.95
N ASN A 329 -19.52 41.48 8.67
CA ASN A 329 -20.86 41.52 9.26
C ASN A 329 -21.77 40.41 8.72
N ASN A 330 -21.56 39.98 7.47
CA ASN A 330 -22.42 38.99 6.81
C ASN A 330 -21.88 37.57 6.82
N LEU A 331 -20.61 37.34 7.21
CA LEU A 331 -19.96 36.02 7.12
C LEU A 331 -20.75 34.90 7.81
N HIS A 332 -21.35 35.18 8.98
CA HIS A 332 -22.22 34.21 9.66
C HIS A 332 -23.40 33.80 8.78
N ALA A 333 -24.13 34.78 8.21
CA ALA A 333 -25.28 34.52 7.36
C ALA A 333 -24.89 33.82 6.05
N ILE A 334 -23.72 34.13 5.50
CA ILE A 334 -23.17 33.48 4.29
C ILE A 334 -22.96 31.99 4.55
N ILE A 335 -22.27 31.64 5.65
CA ILE A 335 -22.03 30.24 6.02
C ILE A 335 -23.35 29.54 6.38
N GLU A 336 -24.19 30.17 7.19
CA GLU A 336 -25.43 29.56 7.68
C GLU A 336 -26.42 29.24 6.55
N LYS A 337 -26.63 30.18 5.62
CA LYS A 337 -27.59 30.02 4.51
C LYS A 337 -27.04 29.18 3.37
N GLY A 338 -25.72 29.26 3.11
CA GLY A 338 -25.12 28.60 1.96
C GLY A 338 -24.55 27.22 2.24
N THR A 339 -24.56 26.76 3.50
CA THR A 339 -24.20 25.38 3.88
C THR A 339 -25.34 24.70 4.63
N ASN A 340 -25.44 23.37 4.51
CA ASN A 340 -26.33 22.57 5.33
C ASN A 340 -25.55 21.90 6.49
N GLN A 341 -26.27 21.28 7.43
CA GLN A 341 -25.65 20.65 8.60
C GLN A 341 -24.69 19.53 8.22
N GLU A 342 -25.07 18.68 7.27
CA GLU A 342 -24.25 17.55 6.82
C GLU A 342 -22.89 18.00 6.26
N LEU A 343 -22.89 19.05 5.43
CA LEU A 343 -21.68 19.63 4.86
C LEU A 343 -20.79 20.23 5.96
N ARG A 344 -21.37 20.94 6.92
CA ARG A 344 -20.63 21.48 8.07
C ARG A 344 -19.99 20.38 8.91
N SER A 345 -20.74 19.34 9.27
CA SER A 345 -20.24 18.18 10.02
C SER A 345 -19.16 17.40 9.25
N LYS A 346 -19.28 17.30 7.92
CA LYS A 346 -18.31 16.58 7.09
C LYS A 346 -16.95 17.28 7.02
N TYR A 347 -16.94 18.61 6.94
CA TYR A 347 -15.71 19.38 6.70
C TYR A 347 -15.18 20.13 7.94
N ASN A 348 -16.03 20.58 8.87
CA ASN A 348 -15.66 21.32 10.08
C ASN A 348 -14.57 22.39 9.82
N GLY A 349 -13.42 22.34 10.49
CA GLY A 349 -12.32 23.27 10.26
C GLY A 349 -11.80 23.27 8.81
N ARG A 350 -11.89 22.15 8.08
CA ARG A 350 -11.54 22.08 6.65
C ARG A 350 -12.51 22.88 5.78
N LEU A 351 -13.76 23.11 6.24
CA LEU A 351 -14.70 24.01 5.59
C LEU A 351 -14.12 25.42 5.51
N THR A 352 -13.54 25.88 6.64
CA THR A 352 -12.94 27.22 6.73
C THR A 352 -11.69 27.33 5.85
N ASP A 353 -10.88 26.27 5.74
CA ASP A 353 -9.71 26.26 4.86
C ASP A 353 -10.10 26.39 3.39
N ASN A 354 -11.05 25.56 2.96
CA ASN A 354 -11.57 25.57 1.60
C ASN A 354 -12.29 26.89 1.28
N LEU A 355 -13.09 27.40 2.20
CA LEU A 355 -13.77 28.70 2.05
C LEU A 355 -12.75 29.82 1.84
N LEU A 356 -11.69 29.88 2.66
CA LEU A 356 -10.65 30.89 2.54
C LEU A 356 -9.85 30.76 1.26
N GLN A 357 -9.51 29.54 0.86
CA GLN A 357 -8.80 29.30 -0.40
C GLN A 357 -9.63 29.79 -1.58
N TRP A 358 -10.91 29.39 -1.66
CA TRP A 358 -11.75 29.76 -2.78
C TRP A 358 -12.13 31.23 -2.76
N ALA A 359 -12.37 31.83 -1.60
CA ALA A 359 -12.58 33.27 -1.51
C ALA A 359 -11.33 34.04 -1.99
N SER A 360 -10.13 33.53 -1.69
CA SER A 360 -8.89 34.09 -2.24
C SER A 360 -8.79 33.92 -3.76
N ASP A 361 -9.23 32.78 -4.32
CA ASP A 361 -9.26 32.57 -5.77
C ASP A 361 -10.23 33.54 -6.46
N GLU A 362 -11.40 33.77 -5.86
CA GLU A 362 -12.41 34.73 -6.35
C GLU A 362 -11.90 36.17 -6.26
N MET A 363 -11.24 36.53 -5.16
CA MET A 363 -10.55 37.82 -5.03
C MET A 363 -9.52 38.01 -6.14
N ASN A 364 -8.69 37.01 -6.41
CA ASN A 364 -7.70 37.07 -7.48
C ASN A 364 -8.33 37.23 -8.88
N THR A 365 -9.53 36.68 -9.07
CA THR A 365 -10.31 36.81 -10.32
C THR A 365 -10.93 38.20 -10.45
N ARG A 366 -11.37 38.79 -9.32
CA ARG A 366 -11.94 40.14 -9.24
C ARG A 366 -10.88 41.24 -9.42
N LEU A 367 -9.67 41.02 -8.90
CA LEU A 367 -8.59 42.00 -8.94
C LEU A 367 -7.96 42.09 -10.34
N SER A 368 -7.59 43.30 -10.74
CA SER A 368 -6.78 43.52 -11.95
C SER A 368 -5.30 43.29 -11.67
N SER A 369 -4.51 43.00 -12.72
CA SER A 369 -3.05 42.85 -12.59
C SER A 369 -2.31 44.10 -12.09
N ASN A 370 -2.99 45.26 -12.03
CA ASN A 370 -2.44 46.51 -11.53
C ASN A 370 -2.81 46.79 -10.05
N ALA A 371 -3.51 45.88 -9.38
CA ALA A 371 -3.89 46.01 -7.98
C ALA A 371 -2.66 46.17 -7.07
N LYS A 372 -2.76 47.03 -6.05
CA LYS A 372 -1.65 47.39 -5.16
C LYS A 372 -2.12 47.55 -3.72
N GLY A 373 -1.17 47.42 -2.78
CA GLY A 373 -1.41 47.73 -1.38
C GLY A 373 -2.41 46.77 -0.73
N GLU A 374 -3.31 47.32 0.09
CA GLU A 374 -4.25 46.53 0.90
C GLU A 374 -5.31 45.78 0.08
N GLU A 375 -5.55 46.18 -1.16
CA GLU A 375 -6.52 45.50 -2.05
C GLU A 375 -6.14 44.04 -2.31
N LEU A 376 -4.83 43.75 -2.37
CA LEU A 376 -4.29 42.39 -2.61
C LEU A 376 -4.53 41.42 -1.45
N ILE A 377 -4.97 41.92 -0.29
CA ILE A 377 -5.16 41.14 0.94
C ILE A 377 -6.54 41.37 1.55
N THR A 378 -7.47 42.04 0.83
CA THR A 378 -8.79 42.39 1.36
C THR A 378 -9.91 41.66 0.62
N LEU A 379 -10.52 40.70 1.33
CA LEU A 379 -11.64 39.90 0.84
C LEU A 379 -12.96 40.65 1.02
N ASP A 380 -13.76 40.69 -0.04
CA ASP A 380 -15.11 41.26 0.01
C ASP A 380 -16.18 40.20 0.22
N ARG A 381 -17.43 40.65 0.32
CA ARG A 381 -18.58 39.76 0.54
C ARG A 381 -18.83 38.83 -0.64
N ALA A 382 -18.65 39.32 -1.87
CA ALA A 382 -18.92 38.57 -3.09
C ALA A 382 -17.96 37.38 -3.22
N ASP A 383 -16.70 37.56 -2.83
CA ASP A 383 -15.69 36.50 -2.79
C ASP A 383 -16.16 35.31 -1.93
N PHE A 384 -16.67 35.58 -0.72
CA PHE A 384 -17.19 34.52 0.17
C PHE A 384 -18.48 33.89 -0.34
N GLU A 385 -19.39 34.68 -0.91
CA GLU A 385 -20.64 34.15 -1.48
C GLU A 385 -20.37 33.23 -2.69
N ALA A 386 -19.43 33.60 -3.55
CA ALA A 386 -18.99 32.79 -4.68
C ALA A 386 -18.28 31.50 -4.20
N ALA A 387 -17.39 31.60 -3.22
CA ALA A 387 -16.74 30.45 -2.60
C ALA A 387 -17.75 29.43 -2.04
N ILE A 388 -18.79 29.90 -1.35
CA ILE A 388 -19.86 29.02 -0.84
C ILE A 388 -20.68 28.38 -1.97
N LYS A 389 -20.98 29.11 -3.05
CA LYS A 389 -21.67 28.51 -4.22
C LYS A 389 -20.86 27.36 -4.81
N ARG A 390 -19.53 27.48 -4.86
CA ARG A 390 -18.62 26.44 -5.36
C ARG A 390 -18.75 25.12 -4.61
N PHE A 391 -18.92 25.15 -3.27
CA PHE A 391 -19.16 23.94 -2.47
C PHE A 391 -20.37 23.15 -2.92
N ASN A 392 -21.43 23.84 -3.34
CA ASN A 392 -22.69 23.22 -3.74
C ASN A 392 -22.65 22.69 -5.19
N THR A 393 -21.79 23.26 -6.05
CA THR A 393 -21.68 22.87 -7.46
C THR A 393 -20.62 21.80 -7.72
N THR A 394 -19.59 21.70 -6.87
CA THR A 394 -18.60 20.61 -6.96
C THR A 394 -19.20 19.33 -6.38
N LYS A 395 -19.97 18.59 -7.18
CA LYS A 395 -20.34 17.21 -6.82
C LYS A 395 -19.05 16.40 -6.63
N PRO A 396 -18.89 15.67 -5.51
CA PRO A 396 -17.79 14.72 -5.40
C PRO A 396 -17.87 13.76 -6.60
N PRO A 397 -16.73 13.36 -7.21
CA PRO A 397 -16.75 12.26 -8.15
C PRO A 397 -17.42 11.07 -7.46
N THR A 398 -18.42 10.49 -8.11
CA THR A 398 -19.13 9.32 -7.61
C THR A 398 -18.07 8.27 -7.27
N LYS A 399 -18.04 7.78 -6.01
CA LYS A 399 -17.14 6.66 -5.65
C LYS A 399 -17.40 5.54 -6.66
N ALA A 400 -16.38 5.16 -7.42
CA ALA A 400 -16.47 4.01 -8.30
C ALA A 400 -16.88 2.80 -7.45
N ASP A 401 -17.94 2.10 -7.87
CA ASP A 401 -18.40 0.87 -7.23
C ASP A 401 -17.20 -0.11 -7.16
N PRO A 402 -16.75 -0.55 -5.97
CA PRO A 402 -15.61 -1.45 -5.85
C PRO A 402 -15.80 -2.75 -6.65
N ALA A 403 -17.04 -3.18 -6.89
CA ALA A 403 -17.35 -4.34 -7.73
C ALA A 403 -17.03 -4.11 -9.23
N LEU A 404 -16.85 -2.85 -9.64
CA LEU A 404 -16.51 -2.45 -11.01
C LEU A 404 -15.01 -2.17 -11.22
N LEU A 405 -14.17 -2.36 -10.19
CA LEU A 405 -12.71 -2.24 -10.32
C LEU A 405 -12.14 -3.39 -11.16
N GLY A 406 -11.34 -3.04 -12.18
CA GLY A 406 -10.59 -3.99 -13.01
C GLY A 406 -11.21 -4.37 -14.35
N GLY A 407 -12.29 -3.72 -14.80
CA GLY A 407 -13.00 -4.04 -16.05
C GLY A 407 -12.73 -3.13 -17.26
N LYS A 408 -11.75 -2.21 -17.20
CA LYS A 408 -11.56 -1.14 -18.20
C LYS A 408 -11.43 -1.62 -19.65
N GLN A 409 -10.88 -2.81 -19.87
CA GLN A 409 -10.77 -3.38 -21.21
C GLN A 409 -12.11 -3.90 -21.73
N VAL A 410 -12.93 -4.48 -20.86
CA VAL A 410 -14.32 -4.88 -21.18
C VAL A 410 -15.19 -3.65 -21.39
N GLU A 411 -15.02 -2.58 -20.60
CA GLU A 411 -15.70 -1.29 -20.82
C GLU A 411 -15.40 -0.72 -22.21
N ARG A 412 -14.11 -0.68 -22.60
CA ARG A 412 -13.71 -0.23 -23.93
C ARG A 412 -14.28 -1.13 -25.03
N GLN A 413 -14.24 -2.43 -24.85
CA GLN A 413 -14.77 -3.37 -25.85
C GLN A 413 -16.28 -3.19 -26.05
N LEU A 414 -17.04 -3.03 -24.95
CA LEU A 414 -18.47 -2.78 -25.00
C LEU A 414 -18.79 -1.39 -25.53
N HIS A 415 -17.94 -0.39 -25.27
CA HIS A 415 -18.02 0.93 -25.90
C HIS A 415 -17.89 0.85 -27.42
N ASP A 416 -16.88 0.13 -27.91
CA ASP A 416 -16.67 -0.08 -29.35
C ASP A 416 -17.87 -0.81 -30.00
N TRP A 417 -18.51 -1.69 -29.22
CA TRP A 417 -19.74 -2.39 -29.61
C TRP A 417 -20.99 -1.52 -29.46
N LYS A 418 -20.89 -0.29 -28.94
CA LYS A 418 -21.99 0.61 -28.59
C LYS A 418 -23.00 -0.04 -27.64
N LEU A 419 -22.49 -0.71 -26.61
CA LEU A 419 -23.20 -1.42 -25.55
C LEU A 419 -22.74 -0.96 -24.16
N ASP A 420 -22.29 0.29 -24.05
CA ASP A 420 -21.75 0.93 -22.85
C ASP A 420 -22.60 0.75 -21.60
N GLU A 421 -23.91 0.87 -21.77
CA GLU A 421 -24.89 0.79 -20.68
C GLU A 421 -24.87 -0.56 -19.96
N TYR A 422 -24.38 -1.61 -20.63
CA TYR A 422 -24.32 -2.97 -20.10
C TYR A 422 -22.96 -3.31 -19.47
N ALA A 423 -21.92 -2.49 -19.63
CA ALA A 423 -20.60 -2.77 -19.08
C ALA A 423 -20.59 -3.12 -17.57
N PRO A 424 -21.38 -2.46 -16.70
CA PRO A 424 -21.46 -2.84 -15.30
C PRO A 424 -21.96 -4.27 -15.05
N LEU A 425 -22.81 -4.81 -15.93
CA LEU A 425 -23.36 -6.17 -15.80
C LEU A 425 -22.28 -7.22 -16.04
N PHE A 426 -21.49 -7.05 -17.10
CA PHE A 426 -20.37 -7.93 -17.43
C PHE A 426 -19.30 -7.86 -16.34
N ILE A 427 -18.97 -6.66 -15.84
CA ILE A 427 -17.94 -6.53 -14.81
C ILE A 427 -18.43 -7.13 -13.49
N ARG A 428 -19.71 -6.99 -13.11
CA ARG A 428 -20.25 -7.68 -11.93
C ARG A 428 -20.26 -9.20 -12.07
N ALA A 429 -20.46 -9.72 -13.27
CA ALA A 429 -20.41 -11.15 -13.56
C ALA A 429 -18.97 -11.71 -13.64
N GLY A 430 -17.94 -10.89 -13.39
CA GLY A 430 -16.56 -11.33 -13.28
C GLY A 430 -15.74 -11.20 -14.56
N TYR A 431 -16.30 -10.69 -15.65
CA TYR A 431 -15.57 -10.42 -16.89
C TYR A 431 -14.63 -9.22 -16.68
N ARG A 432 -13.34 -9.38 -16.97
CA ARG A 432 -12.29 -8.37 -16.74
C ARG A 432 -11.53 -8.04 -18.03
N GLN A 433 -11.45 -9.00 -18.96
CA GLN A 433 -10.85 -8.85 -20.29
C GLN A 433 -11.83 -9.27 -21.40
N PRO A 434 -11.68 -8.76 -22.64
CA PRO A 434 -12.51 -9.18 -23.76
C PRO A 434 -12.54 -10.69 -23.98
N MET A 435 -11.41 -11.36 -23.72
CA MET A 435 -11.26 -12.81 -23.86
C MET A 435 -12.17 -13.61 -22.93
N ASP A 436 -12.54 -13.08 -21.77
CA ASP A 436 -13.42 -13.77 -20.84
C ASP A 436 -14.82 -13.99 -21.47
N MET A 437 -15.23 -13.09 -22.37
CA MET A 437 -16.55 -13.12 -23.02
C MET A 437 -16.67 -14.21 -24.09
N VAL A 438 -15.57 -14.82 -24.54
CA VAL A 438 -15.56 -15.94 -25.49
C VAL A 438 -16.29 -17.16 -24.92
N SER A 439 -16.41 -17.26 -23.60
CA SER A 439 -17.15 -18.32 -22.89
C SER A 439 -18.68 -18.29 -23.09
N LEU A 440 -19.25 -17.16 -23.52
CA LEU A 440 -20.69 -17.00 -23.71
C LEU A 440 -21.17 -17.75 -24.97
N GLN A 441 -22.14 -18.66 -24.84
CA GLN A 441 -22.57 -19.57 -25.89
C GLN A 441 -23.88 -19.16 -26.60
N GLY A 442 -24.40 -17.96 -26.31
CA GLY A 442 -25.47 -17.35 -27.10
C GLY A 442 -26.37 -16.40 -26.32
N GLU A 443 -27.53 -16.11 -26.89
CA GLU A 443 -28.50 -15.13 -26.36
C GLU A 443 -28.98 -15.45 -24.94
N LYS A 444 -29.04 -16.74 -24.58
CA LYS A 444 -29.46 -17.19 -23.25
C LYS A 444 -28.50 -16.71 -22.15
N ASP A 445 -27.20 -16.80 -22.39
CA ASP A 445 -26.18 -16.40 -21.43
C ASP A 445 -26.13 -14.87 -21.28
N ILE A 446 -26.30 -14.17 -22.40
CA ILE A 446 -26.34 -12.69 -22.43
C ILE A 446 -27.58 -12.15 -21.69
N ARG A 447 -28.74 -12.82 -21.82
CA ARG A 447 -29.93 -12.51 -21.02
C ARG A 447 -29.72 -12.82 -19.53
N ALA A 448 -28.99 -13.88 -19.20
CA ALA A 448 -28.65 -14.21 -17.81
C ALA A 448 -27.75 -13.16 -17.14
N LEU A 449 -26.94 -12.41 -17.91
CA LEU A 449 -26.18 -11.26 -17.44
C LEU A 449 -27.06 -10.03 -17.15
N GLY A 450 -28.33 -10.02 -17.59
CA GLY A 450 -29.27 -8.93 -17.36
C GLY A 450 -29.43 -7.97 -18.55
N VAL A 451 -28.95 -8.33 -19.75
CA VAL A 451 -29.26 -7.58 -20.98
C VAL A 451 -30.69 -7.90 -21.41
N THR A 452 -31.58 -6.91 -21.35
CA THR A 452 -33.04 -7.13 -21.52
C THR A 452 -33.58 -6.73 -22.89
N LYS A 453 -32.91 -5.85 -23.63
CA LYS A 453 -33.36 -5.41 -24.96
C LYS A 453 -33.01 -6.46 -26.01
N ASP A 454 -34.01 -7.02 -26.68
CA ASP A 454 -33.83 -8.10 -27.67
C ASP A 454 -32.88 -7.73 -28.84
N ALA A 455 -32.86 -6.46 -29.25
CA ALA A 455 -31.93 -5.99 -30.26
C ALA A 455 -30.47 -6.06 -29.78
N ASP A 456 -30.22 -5.70 -28.52
CA ASP A 456 -28.88 -5.67 -27.93
C ASP A 456 -28.41 -7.06 -27.53
N VAL A 457 -29.33 -7.95 -27.11
CA VAL A 457 -29.03 -9.37 -26.91
C VAL A 457 -28.53 -10.02 -28.21
N ARG A 458 -29.27 -9.85 -29.31
CA ARG A 458 -28.88 -10.36 -30.63
C ARG A 458 -27.55 -9.78 -31.11
N ARG A 459 -27.38 -8.47 -30.94
CA ARG A 459 -26.17 -7.76 -31.34
C ARG A 459 -24.96 -8.21 -30.54
N CYS A 460 -25.08 -8.34 -29.22
CA CYS A 460 -24.03 -8.83 -28.35
C CYS A 460 -23.67 -10.29 -28.68
N ALA A 461 -24.66 -11.15 -28.94
CA ALA A 461 -24.43 -12.54 -29.32
C ALA A 461 -23.62 -12.66 -30.61
N LEU A 462 -23.96 -11.84 -31.61
CA LEU A 462 -23.27 -11.82 -32.90
C LEU A 462 -21.83 -11.28 -32.78
N LEU A 463 -21.61 -10.28 -31.93
CA LEU A 463 -20.27 -9.69 -31.71
C LEU A 463 -19.38 -10.62 -30.88
N VAL A 464 -19.93 -11.33 -29.88
CA VAL A 464 -19.23 -12.40 -29.17
C VAL A 464 -18.89 -13.56 -30.11
N GLN A 465 -19.82 -13.94 -31.00
CA GLN A 465 -19.56 -14.99 -32.00
C GLN A 465 -18.45 -14.58 -32.98
N ARG A 466 -18.40 -13.30 -33.37
CA ARG A 466 -17.29 -12.76 -34.17
C ARG A 466 -15.97 -12.80 -33.38
N LEU A 467 -15.98 -12.41 -32.12
CA LEU A 467 -14.81 -12.49 -31.25
C LEU A 467 -14.30 -13.93 -31.10
N GLN A 468 -15.21 -14.91 -30.99
CA GLN A 468 -14.90 -16.34 -31.01
C GLN A 468 -14.30 -16.80 -32.35
N GLN A 469 -14.81 -16.28 -33.48
CA GLN A 469 -14.27 -16.60 -34.81
C GLN A 469 -12.88 -16.01 -35.02
N GLU A 470 -12.67 -14.73 -34.66
CA GLU A 470 -11.37 -14.07 -34.71
C GLU A 470 -10.37 -14.78 -33.80
N HIS A 471 -10.79 -15.21 -32.61
CA HIS A 471 -9.94 -16.00 -31.72
C HIS A 471 -9.61 -17.38 -32.29
N ARG A 472 -10.59 -18.11 -32.83
CA ARG A 472 -10.35 -19.40 -33.51
C ARG A 472 -9.42 -19.24 -34.70
N GLN A 473 -9.59 -18.18 -35.49
CA GLN A 473 -8.77 -17.94 -36.67
C GLN A 473 -7.36 -17.50 -36.30
N MET A 474 -7.17 -16.66 -35.27
CA MET A 474 -5.85 -16.36 -34.71
C MET A 474 -5.19 -17.59 -34.11
N SER A 475 -5.95 -18.49 -33.45
CA SER A 475 -5.42 -19.78 -33.00
C SER A 475 -5.00 -20.63 -34.19
N PHE A 476 -5.83 -20.76 -35.22
CA PHE A 476 -5.54 -21.54 -36.42
C PHE A 476 -4.32 -21.01 -37.20
N GLU A 477 -4.21 -19.68 -37.35
CA GLU A 477 -3.06 -19.03 -37.98
C GLU A 477 -1.80 -19.15 -37.12
N MET A 478 -1.92 -19.06 -35.79
CA MET A 478 -0.80 -19.35 -34.88
C MET A 478 -0.40 -20.81 -34.97
N ASP A 479 -1.31 -21.76 -34.92
CA ASP A 479 -1.00 -23.19 -34.90
C ASP A 479 -0.42 -23.68 -36.25
N ALA A 480 -0.88 -23.09 -37.38
CA ALA A 480 -0.32 -23.34 -38.72
C ALA A 480 1.09 -22.78 -38.94
N LEU A 481 1.49 -21.73 -38.21
CA LEU A 481 2.85 -21.15 -38.28
C LEU A 481 3.93 -21.99 -37.55
N PHE A 482 3.53 -23.01 -36.78
CA PHE A 482 4.45 -23.79 -35.94
C PHE A 482 4.49 -25.29 -36.24
N ILE A 483 3.83 -25.74 -37.31
CA ILE A 483 4.11 -27.03 -37.95
C ILE A 483 5.45 -26.88 -38.68
N ASP A 484 6.36 -27.86 -38.55
CA ASP A 484 7.62 -27.84 -39.30
C ASP A 484 7.31 -27.75 -40.81
N PRO A 485 7.81 -26.72 -41.53
CA PRO A 485 7.43 -26.43 -42.92
C PRO A 485 7.69 -27.59 -43.88
N ASP A 486 8.57 -28.51 -43.50
CA ASP A 486 8.91 -29.69 -44.28
C ASP A 486 8.05 -30.93 -43.91
N THR A 487 7.02 -30.79 -43.07
CA THR A 487 6.07 -31.85 -42.71
C THR A 487 4.65 -31.42 -43.02
N ALA A 488 4.07 -32.02 -44.06
CA ALA A 488 2.71 -31.74 -44.48
C ALA A 488 1.65 -32.47 -43.63
N ASP A 489 2.00 -33.64 -43.06
CA ASP A 489 1.08 -34.49 -42.30
C ASP A 489 1.79 -35.33 -41.21
N ILE A 490 0.99 -35.96 -40.34
CA ILE A 490 1.47 -36.80 -39.23
C ILE A 490 2.27 -38.02 -39.73
N LYS A 491 1.92 -38.55 -40.91
CA LYS A 491 2.62 -39.68 -41.51
C LYS A 491 4.07 -39.31 -41.85
N THR A 492 4.28 -38.19 -42.55
CA THR A 492 5.60 -37.64 -42.86
C THR A 492 6.37 -37.29 -41.59
N TRP A 493 5.66 -36.80 -40.57
CA TRP A 493 6.24 -36.48 -39.26
C TRP A 493 6.78 -37.72 -38.52
N LEU A 494 6.07 -38.86 -38.60
CA LEU A 494 6.50 -40.16 -38.04
C LEU A 494 7.67 -40.77 -38.85
N GLU A 495 7.63 -40.69 -40.18
CA GLU A 495 8.68 -41.20 -41.06
C GLU A 495 10.05 -40.55 -40.80
N LYS A 496 10.08 -39.22 -40.67
CA LYS A 496 11.31 -38.47 -40.34
C LYS A 496 11.94 -38.86 -39.00
N ARG A 497 11.15 -39.47 -38.11
CA ARG A 497 11.57 -39.87 -36.76
C ARG A 497 11.78 -41.39 -36.64
N ALA A 498 11.81 -42.11 -37.77
CA ALA A 498 11.92 -43.56 -37.84
C ALA A 498 10.81 -44.29 -37.05
N LEU A 499 9.59 -43.74 -37.07
CA LEU A 499 8.39 -44.26 -36.39
C LEU A 499 7.27 -44.61 -37.39
N GLN A 500 7.61 -44.80 -38.67
CA GLN A 500 6.65 -45.04 -39.76
C GLN A 500 5.77 -46.29 -39.56
N GLU A 501 6.25 -47.27 -38.78
CA GLU A 501 5.49 -48.49 -38.46
C GLU A 501 4.20 -48.20 -37.66
N PHE A 502 4.12 -47.05 -36.98
CA PHE A 502 2.93 -46.63 -36.22
C PHE A 502 1.95 -45.74 -37.00
N SER A 503 2.27 -45.39 -38.25
CA SER A 503 1.44 -44.50 -39.09
C SER A 503 -0.01 -44.97 -39.19
N LYS A 504 -0.24 -46.27 -39.44
CA LYS A 504 -1.58 -46.85 -39.52
C LYS A 504 -2.38 -46.75 -38.22
N VAL A 505 -1.70 -46.79 -37.07
CA VAL A 505 -2.34 -46.66 -35.76
C VAL A 505 -2.77 -45.22 -35.53
N PHE A 506 -1.91 -44.25 -35.83
CA PHE A 506 -2.22 -42.83 -35.73
C PHE A 506 -3.36 -42.43 -36.69
N GLU A 507 -3.35 -42.96 -37.91
CA GLU A 507 -4.42 -42.76 -38.89
C GLU A 507 -5.75 -43.37 -38.43
N LYS A 508 -5.73 -44.61 -37.92
CA LYS A 508 -6.93 -45.29 -37.39
C LYS A 508 -7.59 -44.50 -36.26
N HIS A 509 -6.79 -43.87 -35.41
CA HIS A 509 -7.26 -43.05 -34.29
C HIS A 509 -7.46 -41.57 -34.67
N ARG A 510 -7.34 -41.22 -35.96
CA ARG A 510 -7.52 -39.87 -36.50
C ARG A 510 -6.69 -38.81 -35.76
N ILE A 511 -5.45 -39.14 -35.45
CA ILE A 511 -4.54 -38.19 -34.81
C ILE A 511 -4.03 -37.20 -35.87
N ASP A 512 -4.32 -35.92 -35.67
CA ASP A 512 -3.74 -34.79 -36.40
C ASP A 512 -2.80 -33.97 -35.48
N PHE A 513 -2.23 -32.85 -35.97
CA PHE A 513 -1.30 -32.05 -35.17
C PHE A 513 -1.95 -31.29 -34.01
N GLU A 514 -3.27 -31.08 -34.05
CA GLU A 514 -4.02 -30.49 -32.94
C GLU A 514 -4.07 -31.49 -31.79
N VAL A 515 -4.48 -32.73 -32.09
CA VAL A 515 -4.57 -33.82 -31.10
C VAL A 515 -3.18 -34.33 -30.67
N LEU A 516 -2.19 -34.31 -31.57
CA LEU A 516 -0.84 -34.83 -31.30
C LEU A 516 -0.20 -34.18 -30.06
N GLY A 517 -0.38 -32.87 -29.87
CA GLY A 517 0.23 -32.12 -28.76
C GLY A 517 -0.32 -32.47 -27.38
N ASP A 518 -1.53 -33.03 -27.35
CA ASP A 518 -2.27 -33.36 -26.14
C ASP A 518 -2.21 -34.85 -25.77
N LEU A 519 -1.70 -35.69 -26.68
CA LEU A 519 -1.54 -37.13 -26.43
C LEU A 519 -0.58 -37.39 -25.26
N THR A 520 -1.13 -38.03 -24.23
CA THR A 520 -0.37 -38.49 -23.07
C THR A 520 0.23 -39.87 -23.30
N TYR A 521 1.12 -40.28 -22.39
CA TYR A 521 1.72 -41.60 -22.42
C TYR A 521 0.70 -42.75 -22.31
N GLU A 522 -0.40 -42.54 -21.59
CA GLU A 522 -1.48 -43.52 -21.48
C GLU A 522 -2.36 -43.53 -22.73
N ASP A 523 -2.61 -42.39 -23.38
CA ASP A 523 -3.38 -42.35 -24.63
C ASP A 523 -2.70 -43.18 -25.74
N ILE A 524 -1.36 -43.10 -25.85
CA ILE A 524 -0.58 -43.91 -26.81
C ILE A 524 -0.73 -45.42 -26.52
N LYS A 525 -0.91 -45.80 -25.26
CA LYS A 525 -1.16 -47.19 -24.86
C LYS A 525 -2.57 -47.63 -25.25
N GLU A 526 -3.56 -46.77 -25.08
CA GLU A 526 -4.96 -47.02 -25.46
C GLU A 526 -5.15 -47.11 -26.97
N MET A 527 -4.29 -46.44 -27.75
CA MET A 527 -4.21 -46.60 -29.21
C MET A 527 -3.70 -47.98 -29.67
N GLY A 528 -3.31 -48.86 -28.76
CA GLY A 528 -2.88 -50.24 -29.06
C GLY A 528 -1.36 -50.44 -29.09
N ILE A 529 -0.57 -49.44 -28.68
CA ILE A 529 0.89 -49.53 -28.62
C ILE A 529 1.32 -49.92 -27.19
N HIS A 530 1.22 -51.21 -26.88
CA HIS A 530 1.42 -51.71 -25.52
C HIS A 530 2.89 -51.89 -25.13
N GLU A 531 3.76 -52.13 -26.12
CA GLU A 531 5.19 -52.31 -25.90
C GLU A 531 5.85 -51.04 -25.34
N VAL A 532 6.59 -51.21 -24.24
CA VAL A 532 7.16 -50.08 -23.47
C VAL A 532 8.20 -49.29 -24.27
N GLY A 533 9.01 -49.97 -25.09
CA GLY A 533 10.07 -49.35 -25.90
C GLY A 533 9.53 -48.39 -26.96
N PRO A 534 8.71 -48.88 -27.91
CA PRO A 534 8.05 -48.04 -28.92
C PRO A 534 7.22 -46.90 -28.35
N ARG A 535 6.40 -47.19 -27.33
CA ARG A 535 5.56 -46.18 -26.67
C ARG A 535 6.36 -45.04 -26.06
N ARG A 536 7.50 -45.33 -25.42
CA ARG A 536 8.41 -44.29 -24.90
C ARG A 536 9.06 -43.48 -26.01
N LYS A 537 9.40 -44.08 -27.15
CA LYS A 537 9.97 -43.36 -28.30
C LYS A 537 8.96 -42.36 -28.89
N ILE A 538 7.72 -42.80 -29.10
CA ILE A 538 6.63 -41.96 -29.62
C ILE A 538 6.32 -40.81 -28.67
N HIS A 539 6.12 -41.09 -27.38
CA HIS A 539 5.84 -40.07 -26.39
C HIS A 539 6.98 -39.02 -26.31
N ARG A 540 8.24 -39.46 -26.36
CA ARG A 540 9.39 -38.55 -26.37
C ARG A 540 9.40 -37.67 -27.63
N ALA A 541 9.07 -38.23 -28.79
CA ALA A 541 8.97 -37.47 -30.04
C ALA A 541 7.87 -36.40 -29.98
N ILE A 542 6.72 -36.72 -29.39
CA ILE A 542 5.61 -35.78 -29.18
C ILE A 542 6.01 -34.65 -28.24
N VAL A 543 6.60 -34.98 -27.09
CA VAL A 543 7.08 -33.98 -26.12
C VAL A 543 8.11 -33.05 -26.74
N GLN A 544 9.08 -33.60 -27.48
CA GLN A 544 10.09 -32.80 -28.15
C GLN A 544 9.48 -31.84 -29.19
N TRP A 545 8.53 -32.34 -30.01
CA TRP A 545 7.84 -31.50 -30.98
C TRP A 545 7.03 -30.38 -30.31
N ARG A 546 6.37 -30.67 -29.19
CA ARG A 546 5.64 -29.66 -28.40
C ARG A 546 6.57 -28.57 -27.86
N ASP A 547 7.70 -28.97 -27.29
CA ASP A 547 8.68 -28.03 -26.75
C ASP A 547 9.29 -27.12 -27.84
N GLU A 548 9.52 -27.67 -29.04
CA GLU A 548 10.00 -26.91 -30.21
C GLU A 548 8.94 -25.94 -30.74
N ARG A 549 7.67 -26.36 -30.81
CA ARG A 549 6.52 -25.54 -31.19
C ARG A 549 6.32 -24.36 -30.24
N ASP A 550 6.32 -24.63 -28.94
CA ASP A 550 6.09 -23.62 -27.91
C ASP A 550 7.25 -22.60 -27.83
N ALA A 551 8.48 -23.04 -28.12
CA ALA A 551 9.63 -22.14 -28.23
C ALA A 551 9.51 -21.16 -29.42
N LYS A 552 9.12 -21.64 -30.61
CA LYS A 552 8.87 -20.76 -31.78
C LYS A 552 7.71 -19.79 -31.54
N LYS A 553 6.66 -20.24 -30.83
CA LYS A 553 5.51 -19.40 -30.43
C LYS A 553 5.95 -18.24 -29.53
N ALA A 554 6.81 -18.51 -28.56
CA ALA A 554 7.37 -17.47 -27.69
C ALA A 554 8.24 -16.45 -28.45
N GLU A 555 9.08 -16.91 -29.38
CA GLU A 555 9.96 -16.05 -30.19
C GLU A 555 9.16 -15.07 -31.07
N THR A 556 8.14 -15.57 -31.77
CA THR A 556 7.30 -14.75 -32.66
C THR A 556 6.48 -13.71 -31.89
N MET A 557 6.08 -14.03 -30.66
CA MET A 557 5.35 -13.12 -29.77
C MET A 557 6.26 -11.99 -29.26
N MET A 558 7.53 -12.28 -28.96
CA MET A 558 8.54 -11.28 -28.59
C MET A 558 8.83 -10.31 -29.74
N ASP A 559 8.91 -10.79 -30.97
CA ASP A 559 9.09 -9.94 -32.15
C ASP A 559 7.92 -8.98 -32.37
N ARG A 560 6.68 -9.42 -32.12
CA ARG A 560 5.49 -8.54 -32.17
C ARG A 560 5.49 -7.52 -31.04
N MET A 561 5.90 -7.90 -29.83
CA MET A 561 6.01 -6.98 -28.69
C MET A 561 7.10 -5.92 -28.90
N ASN A 562 8.23 -6.29 -29.51
CA ASN A 562 9.32 -5.37 -29.84
C ASN A 562 8.95 -4.40 -30.97
N ARG A 563 8.10 -4.79 -31.93
CA ARG A 563 7.61 -3.91 -33.01
C ARG A 563 6.53 -2.92 -32.54
N ALA A 564 5.89 -3.16 -31.40
CA ALA A 564 4.74 -2.39 -30.92
C ALA A 564 5.09 -1.24 -29.94
N GLN A 565 6.36 -0.91 -29.74
CA GLN A 565 6.77 0.20 -28.86
C GLN A 565 7.70 1.19 -29.58
N PRO A 566 7.32 2.47 -29.76
CA PRO A 566 8.27 3.55 -29.83
C PRO A 566 8.50 4.14 -28.43
N ALA A 567 9.78 4.12 -28.04
CA ALA A 567 10.49 5.01 -27.11
C ALA A 567 9.78 5.50 -25.83
N GLN A 568 10.13 4.88 -24.70
CA GLN A 568 10.60 5.53 -23.46
C GLN A 568 10.80 4.47 -22.37
N GLN A 569 12.02 3.97 -22.22
CA GLN A 569 12.47 3.35 -20.98
C GLN A 569 13.90 3.80 -20.71
N GLU A 570 14.04 4.58 -19.64
CA GLU A 570 15.32 4.88 -19.00
C GLU A 570 16.03 3.55 -18.65
N GLN A 571 17.28 3.46 -19.06
CA GLN A 571 18.18 2.36 -18.71
C GLN A 571 18.43 2.38 -17.20
N VAL A 572 17.91 1.38 -16.49
CA VAL A 572 18.48 0.97 -15.20
C VAL A 572 19.77 0.23 -15.53
N ASP A 573 20.90 0.81 -15.15
CA ASP A 573 22.24 0.25 -15.36
C ASP A 573 22.40 -1.07 -14.61
N LEU A 574 22.24 -2.16 -15.34
CA LEU A 574 22.51 -3.52 -14.90
C LEU A 574 23.98 -3.83 -15.20
N GLN A 575 24.88 -3.59 -14.25
CA GLN A 575 26.13 -4.35 -14.23
C GLN A 575 25.77 -5.86 -14.36
N PRO A 576 26.47 -6.66 -15.18
CA PRO A 576 26.09 -8.04 -15.41
C PRO A 576 26.17 -8.81 -14.09
N ILE A 577 25.01 -9.29 -13.61
CA ILE A 577 24.79 -10.08 -12.38
C ILE A 577 25.86 -11.18 -12.16
N ALA A 578 26.44 -11.70 -13.25
CA ALA A 578 27.55 -12.65 -13.21
C ALA A 578 28.82 -12.14 -12.52
N LYS A 579 29.15 -10.84 -12.64
CA LYS A 579 30.32 -10.24 -12.00
C LYS A 579 30.14 -10.14 -10.49
N ARG A 580 28.96 -9.67 -10.05
CA ARG A 580 28.59 -9.57 -8.63
C ARG A 580 28.58 -10.93 -7.92
N LEU A 581 28.08 -11.97 -8.60
CA LEU A 581 28.15 -13.35 -8.08
C LEU A 581 29.57 -13.88 -7.97
N LEU A 582 30.44 -13.55 -8.93
CA LEU A 582 31.85 -13.94 -8.86
C LEU A 582 32.58 -13.31 -7.66
N ASP A 583 32.29 -12.04 -7.37
CA ASP A 583 32.84 -11.30 -6.23
C ASP A 583 32.35 -11.84 -4.87
N LEU A 584 31.11 -12.34 -4.81
CA LEU A 584 30.57 -13.04 -3.64
C LEU A 584 31.20 -14.43 -3.45
N ARG A 585 31.43 -15.16 -4.54
CA ARG A 585 32.04 -16.51 -4.51
C ARG A 585 33.48 -16.51 -4.00
N GLN A 586 34.26 -15.50 -4.37
CA GLN A 586 35.65 -15.33 -3.92
C GLN A 586 35.75 -15.07 -2.41
N SER A 587 34.69 -14.58 -1.77
CA SER A 587 34.63 -14.37 -0.31
C SER A 587 34.03 -15.53 0.49
N VAL A 588 33.18 -16.36 -0.12
CA VAL A 588 32.62 -17.57 0.51
C VAL A 588 33.62 -18.75 0.48
N SER A 589 34.56 -18.70 -0.47
CA SER A 589 35.66 -19.67 -0.61
C SER A 589 36.92 -19.15 0.10
N GLY A 590 36.92 -19.12 1.43
CA GLY A 590 38.16 -18.94 2.20
C GLY A 590 39.03 -20.21 2.18
N PRO A 591 40.37 -20.11 2.36
CA PRO A 591 41.28 -21.26 2.44
C PRO A 591 40.93 -22.26 3.55
#